data_AF-A0A3M1B536-F1
#
_entry.id   AF-A0A3M1B536-F1
#
_cell.length_a   1.000
_cell.length_b   1.000
_cell.length_c   1.000
_cell.angle_alpha   90.00
_cell.angle_beta   90.00
_cell.angle_gamma   90.00
#
_symmetry.space_group_name_H-M   'P 1'
#
loop_
_entity.id
_entity.type
_entity.pdbx_description
1 polymer ?
#
loop_
_entity_poly.entity_id
_entity_poly.type
_entity_poly.pdbx_seq_one_letter_code
_entity_poly.pdbx_strand_id
1 'polypeptide(L)'
;MDAGDVVCTAILQKDIEKGLEYALASLPYTFDRMKYGRKTTEAYLKRMENITMGKCAEAAIIRFLRAHGVRHSSTTGVTPFTEPDYFDLRIGDEIVDIKTFRLPEKYASAKWIINALALIPNQSPKDQWSQRHHYHRYVFGFFAGKLSLTLRQELSALLHKSDRVGKNEVRVSQQEARIFLTAAPNIAECEQKFRRIPAGSKCLQYPRGTRIENMGCWIRELTAFRKVVEWGGV
;
A
#
# COMPACT_ATOMS: atom_id res chain seq x y z
N MET A 1 -1.38 -12.01 -17.74
CA MET A 1 -1.51 -10.54 -17.87
C MET A 1 -0.36 -10.00 -18.70
N ASP A 2 -0.66 -9.06 -19.59
CA ASP A 2 0.32 -8.28 -20.35
C ASP A 2 0.40 -6.81 -19.88
N ALA A 3 1.21 -6.00 -20.57
CA ALA A 3 1.37 -4.58 -20.20
C ALA A 3 0.10 -3.74 -20.48
N GLY A 4 -0.71 -4.15 -21.45
CA GLY A 4 -1.98 -3.53 -21.80
C GLY A 4 -3.06 -3.72 -20.74
N ASP A 5 -2.91 -4.68 -19.83
CA ASP A 5 -3.81 -4.91 -18.69
C ASP A 5 -3.54 -3.97 -17.49
N VAL A 6 -2.36 -3.36 -17.40
CA VAL A 6 -2.00 -2.50 -16.25
C VAL A 6 -2.76 -1.19 -16.32
N VAL A 7 -3.44 -0.81 -15.24
CA VAL A 7 -4.09 0.50 -15.12
C VAL A 7 -3.10 1.49 -14.52
N CYS A 8 -2.87 2.62 -15.19
CA CYS A 8 -2.03 3.69 -14.67
C CYS A 8 -2.90 4.92 -14.39
N THR A 9 -2.82 5.46 -13.17
CA THR A 9 -3.53 6.69 -12.80
C THR A 9 -2.61 7.62 -12.01
N ALA A 10 -2.77 8.92 -12.20
CA ALA A 10 -2.05 9.92 -11.43
C ALA A 10 -2.45 9.85 -9.95
N ILE A 11 -1.52 10.15 -9.05
CA ILE A 11 -1.80 10.44 -7.65
C ILE A 11 -2.05 11.94 -7.54
N LEU A 12 -3.27 12.30 -7.13
CA LEU A 12 -3.67 13.70 -7.04
C LEU A 12 -3.35 14.27 -5.66
N GLN A 13 -3.24 15.59 -5.57
CA GLN A 13 -3.02 16.30 -4.30
C GLN A 13 -4.03 15.88 -3.21
N LYS A 14 -5.31 15.74 -3.58
CA LYS A 14 -6.37 15.28 -2.67
C LYS A 14 -6.17 13.85 -2.16
N ASP A 15 -5.52 12.98 -2.94
CA ASP A 15 -5.22 11.61 -2.53
C ASP A 15 -4.12 11.63 -1.45
N ILE A 16 -3.17 12.57 -1.58
CA ILE A 16 -2.08 12.79 -0.62
C ILE A 16 -2.55 13.41 0.67
N GLU A 17 -3.44 14.40 0.59
CA GLU A 17 -4.01 15.02 1.78
C GLU A 17 -4.74 14.00 2.65
N LYS A 18 -5.53 13.11 2.03
CA LYS A 18 -6.18 12.00 2.73
C LYS A 18 -5.18 11.02 3.33
N GLY A 19 -4.16 10.65 2.55
CA GLY A 19 -3.12 9.73 3.05
C GLY A 19 -2.37 10.29 4.24
N LEU A 20 -2.04 11.59 4.21
CA LEU A 20 -1.33 12.27 5.28
C LEU A 20 -2.21 12.42 6.51
N GLU A 21 -3.48 12.82 6.33
CA GLU A 21 -4.44 12.92 7.43
C GLU A 21 -4.58 11.60 8.18
N TYR A 22 -4.74 10.48 7.44
CA TYR A 22 -4.77 9.16 8.03
C TYR A 22 -3.46 8.84 8.77
N ALA A 23 -2.32 9.08 8.12
CA ALA A 23 -1.01 8.78 8.71
C ALA A 23 -0.80 9.55 10.03
N LEU A 24 -1.13 10.84 10.09
CA LEU A 24 -1.00 11.64 11.31
C LEU A 24 -1.87 11.10 12.45
N ALA A 25 -3.09 10.67 12.13
CA ALA A 25 -4.01 10.12 13.12
C ALA A 25 -3.59 8.71 13.60
N SER A 26 -3.11 7.86 12.69
CA SER A 26 -2.85 6.44 12.98
C SER A 26 -1.44 6.17 13.50
N LEU A 27 -0.49 7.07 13.30
CA LEU A 27 0.93 6.82 13.56
C LEU A 27 1.26 6.52 15.03
N PRO A 28 0.73 7.25 16.04
CA PRO A 28 1.00 6.93 17.45
C PRO A 28 0.64 5.48 17.77
N TYR A 29 -0.58 5.08 17.40
CA TYR A 29 -1.10 3.73 17.61
C TYR A 29 -0.34 2.67 16.82
N THR A 30 0.17 3.02 15.64
CA THR A 30 0.98 2.11 14.82
C THR A 30 2.29 1.76 15.52
N PHE A 31 2.93 2.71 16.18
CA PHE A 31 4.17 2.48 16.93
C PHE A 31 3.93 1.57 18.14
N ASP A 32 2.83 1.80 18.86
CA ASP A 32 2.41 1.00 20.00
C ASP A 32 2.09 -0.44 19.59
N ARG A 33 1.22 -0.61 18.58
CA ARG A 33 0.77 -1.91 18.07
C ARG A 33 1.93 -2.74 17.50
N MET A 34 2.85 -2.09 16.78
CA MET A 34 4.01 -2.75 16.17
C MET A 34 5.20 -2.89 17.13
N LYS A 35 5.09 -2.40 18.37
CA LYS A 35 6.13 -2.45 19.41
C LYS A 35 7.49 -1.95 18.92
N TYR A 36 7.51 -0.86 18.15
CA TYR A 36 8.75 -0.41 17.49
C TYR A 36 9.80 0.19 18.45
N GLY A 37 9.45 0.46 19.72
CA GLY A 37 10.33 1.07 20.71
C GLY A 37 10.72 2.52 20.36
N ARG A 38 11.63 3.14 21.12
CA ARG A 38 12.16 4.48 20.79
C ARG A 38 12.83 4.44 19.41
N LYS A 39 12.36 5.28 18.49
CA LYS A 39 12.91 5.41 17.14
C LYS A 39 13.41 6.83 16.86
N THR A 40 14.36 6.93 15.93
CA THR A 40 14.85 8.22 15.42
C THR A 40 13.72 8.95 14.68
N THR A 41 13.83 10.28 14.60
CA THR A 41 12.94 11.12 13.77
C THR A 41 12.85 10.62 12.33
N GLU A 42 13.96 10.12 11.77
CA GLU A 42 14.00 9.53 10.43
C GLU A 42 13.11 8.29 10.31
N ALA A 43 13.16 7.37 11.28
CA ALA A 43 12.33 6.16 11.26
C ALA A 43 10.84 6.49 11.43
N TYR A 44 10.51 7.52 12.22
CA TYR A 44 9.14 8.03 12.37
C TYR A 44 8.61 8.61 11.05
N LEU A 45 9.37 9.55 10.45
CA LEU A 45 9.07 10.12 9.14
C LEU A 45 8.94 9.05 8.06
N LYS A 46 9.84 8.05 8.07
CA LYS A 46 9.81 6.96 7.10
C LYS A 46 8.55 6.11 7.23
N ARG A 47 8.08 5.86 8.46
CA ARG A 47 6.83 5.15 8.69
C ARG A 47 5.63 5.98 8.24
N MET A 48 5.60 7.27 8.57
CA MET A 48 4.57 8.20 8.12
C MET A 48 4.48 8.24 6.59
N GLU A 49 5.62 8.31 5.89
CA GLU A 49 5.70 8.25 4.42
C GLU A 49 5.08 6.97 3.87
N ASN A 50 5.39 5.82 4.48
CA ASN A 50 4.87 4.53 4.01
C ASN A 50 3.35 4.41 4.21
N ILE A 51 2.83 4.86 5.36
CA ILE A 51 1.38 4.87 5.63
C ILE A 51 0.70 5.83 4.65
N THR A 52 1.23 7.04 4.50
CA THR A 52 0.72 8.05 3.57
C THR A 52 0.65 7.46 2.16
N MET A 53 1.75 6.88 1.66
CA MET A 53 1.79 6.26 0.33
C MET A 53 0.74 5.16 0.15
N GLY A 54 0.56 4.29 1.14
CA GLY A 54 -0.48 3.24 1.10
C GLY A 54 -1.89 3.82 1.02
N LYS A 55 -2.19 4.85 1.83
CA LYS A 55 -3.51 5.49 1.81
C LYS A 55 -3.74 6.40 0.60
N CYS A 56 -2.68 6.98 0.01
CA CYS A 56 -2.77 7.62 -1.31
C CYS A 56 -3.18 6.62 -2.39
N ALA A 57 -2.59 5.41 -2.37
CA ALA A 57 -2.92 4.35 -3.30
C ALA A 57 -4.39 3.93 -3.17
N GLU A 58 -4.86 3.71 -1.94
CA GLU A 58 -6.26 3.40 -1.65
C GLU A 58 -7.20 4.51 -2.15
N ALA A 59 -6.89 5.79 -1.87
CA ALA A 59 -7.68 6.92 -2.36
C ALA A 59 -7.73 6.99 -3.90
N ALA A 60 -6.61 6.71 -4.58
CA ALA A 60 -6.55 6.65 -6.03
C ALA A 60 -7.35 5.47 -6.61
N ILE A 61 -7.33 4.30 -5.96
CA ILE A 61 -8.16 3.14 -6.31
C ILE A 61 -9.64 3.49 -6.17
N ILE A 62 -10.05 4.06 -5.03
CA ILE A 62 -11.43 4.50 -4.79
C ILE A 62 -11.88 5.48 -5.88
N ARG A 63 -11.04 6.45 -6.25
CA ARG A 63 -11.34 7.39 -7.33
C ARG A 63 -11.49 6.68 -8.68
N PHE A 64 -10.64 5.71 -8.98
CA PHE A 64 -10.75 4.89 -10.19
C PHE A 64 -12.08 4.12 -10.20
N LEU A 65 -12.44 3.44 -9.11
CA LEU A 65 -13.68 2.67 -8.99
C LEU A 65 -14.92 3.55 -9.18
N ARG A 66 -14.95 4.75 -8.56
CA ARG A 66 -16.01 5.75 -8.76
C ARG A 66 -16.17 6.15 -10.22
N ALA A 67 -15.06 6.42 -10.90
CA ALA A 67 -15.08 6.83 -12.29
C ALA A 67 -15.61 5.73 -13.24
N HIS A 68 -15.59 4.46 -12.81
CA HIS A 68 -16.06 3.31 -13.57
C HIS A 68 -17.38 2.73 -13.02
N GLY A 69 -18.06 3.43 -12.11
CA GLY A 69 -19.33 2.96 -11.55
C GLY A 69 -19.23 1.68 -10.71
N VAL A 70 -18.04 1.29 -10.26
CA VAL A 70 -17.84 0.07 -9.49
C VAL A 70 -18.26 0.28 -8.04
N ARG A 71 -19.21 -0.53 -7.54
CA ARG A 71 -19.63 -0.50 -6.13
C ARG A 71 -18.45 -0.77 -5.21
N HIS A 72 -18.22 0.10 -4.23
CA HIS A 72 -17.14 -0.05 -3.25
C HIS A 72 -17.49 0.63 -1.92
N SER A 73 -16.81 0.21 -0.86
CA SER A 73 -16.89 0.83 0.46
C SER A 73 -15.52 0.80 1.14
N SER A 74 -15.06 1.96 1.58
CA SER A 74 -13.81 2.15 2.33
C SER A 74 -14.03 2.36 3.83
N THR A 75 -15.27 2.22 4.31
CA THR A 75 -15.63 2.48 5.72
C THR A 75 -16.00 1.20 6.47
N THR A 76 -16.39 0.14 5.75
CA THR A 76 -16.89 -1.11 6.34
C THR A 76 -15.82 -1.98 6.99
N GLY A 77 -14.53 -1.69 6.75
CA GLY A 77 -13.40 -2.41 7.34
C GLY A 77 -12.61 -1.59 8.37
N VAL A 78 -13.02 -0.34 8.61
CA VAL A 78 -12.31 0.59 9.49
C VAL A 78 -12.56 0.21 10.95
N THR A 79 -11.48 -0.03 11.69
CA THR A 79 -11.52 -0.22 13.14
C THR A 79 -10.93 1.02 13.85
N PRO A 80 -11.16 1.18 15.16
CA PRO A 80 -10.42 2.17 15.93
C PRO A 80 -8.91 1.98 15.74
N PHE A 81 -8.11 3.05 15.70
CA PHE A 81 -6.67 2.94 15.44
C PHE A 81 -5.90 2.07 16.44
N THR A 82 -6.47 1.83 17.62
CA THR A 82 -5.96 0.92 18.65
C THR A 82 -6.01 -0.55 18.25
N GLU A 83 -6.79 -0.90 17.23
CA GLU A 83 -7.01 -2.25 16.75
C GLU A 83 -6.42 -2.43 15.34
N PRO A 84 -6.10 -3.67 14.92
CA PRO A 84 -5.78 -3.95 13.51
C PRO A 84 -7.00 -3.64 12.61
N ASP A 85 -6.75 -3.03 11.45
CA ASP A 85 -7.78 -2.93 10.39
C ASP A 85 -8.11 -4.34 9.89
N TYR A 86 -9.39 -4.61 9.64
CA TYR A 86 -9.81 -5.92 9.14
C TYR A 86 -9.46 -6.11 7.67
N PHE A 87 -9.67 -5.06 6.85
CA PHE A 87 -9.36 -5.00 5.42
C PHE A 87 -9.33 -3.55 4.94
N ASP A 88 -8.71 -3.30 3.78
CA ASP A 88 -8.57 -1.93 3.25
C ASP A 88 -9.83 -1.46 2.50
N LEU A 89 -10.42 -2.34 1.68
CA LEU A 89 -11.54 -1.96 0.82
C LEU A 89 -12.51 -3.13 0.62
N ARG A 90 -13.81 -2.81 0.50
CA ARG A 90 -14.78 -3.73 -0.09
C ARG A 90 -15.08 -3.28 -1.52
N ILE A 91 -15.00 -4.19 -2.50
CA ILE A 91 -15.33 -3.92 -3.91
C ILE A 91 -16.38 -4.94 -4.36
N GLY A 92 -17.58 -4.49 -4.70
CA GLY A 92 -18.74 -5.38 -4.81
C GLY A 92 -18.92 -6.16 -3.50
N ASP A 93 -18.93 -7.49 -3.60
CA ASP A 93 -19.02 -8.39 -2.45
C ASP A 93 -17.65 -8.90 -1.97
N GLU A 94 -16.57 -8.40 -2.57
CA GLU A 94 -15.20 -8.85 -2.30
C GLU A 94 -14.54 -8.04 -1.18
N ILE A 95 -13.96 -8.73 -0.21
CA ILE A 95 -13.09 -8.15 0.82
C ILE A 95 -11.66 -8.09 0.29
N VAL A 96 -11.08 -6.90 0.23
CA VAL A 96 -9.80 -6.63 -0.44
C VAL A 96 -8.79 -6.02 0.52
N ASP A 97 -7.58 -6.56 0.48
CA ASP A 97 -6.39 -5.95 1.09
C ASP A 97 -5.45 -5.43 -0.02
N ILE A 98 -4.96 -4.21 0.15
CA ILE A 98 -4.19 -3.45 -0.83
C ILE A 98 -2.71 -3.50 -0.46
N LYS A 99 -1.89 -4.03 -1.36
CA LYS A 99 -0.43 -4.05 -1.23
C LYS A 99 0.18 -3.00 -2.16
N THR A 100 0.80 -2.00 -1.55
CA THR A 100 1.46 -0.90 -2.27
C THR A 100 2.97 -1.02 -2.18
N PHE A 101 3.65 -0.96 -3.32
CA PHE A 101 5.11 -0.94 -3.41
C PHE A 101 5.61 0.36 -4.01
N ARG A 102 6.75 0.84 -3.52
CA ARG A 102 7.47 1.91 -4.21
C ARG A 102 8.28 1.32 -5.36
N LEU A 103 8.20 1.96 -6.51
CA LEU A 103 8.93 1.59 -7.71
C LEU A 103 9.97 2.66 -8.04
N PRO A 104 11.24 2.29 -8.32
CA PRO A 104 12.21 3.22 -8.86
C PRO A 104 11.74 3.83 -10.20
N GLU A 105 11.98 5.12 -10.42
CA GLU A 105 11.47 5.85 -11.60
C GLU A 105 11.86 5.19 -12.93
N LYS A 106 13.08 4.66 -13.03
CA LYS A 106 13.54 3.94 -14.24
C LYS A 106 12.70 2.71 -14.61
N TYR A 107 11.90 2.19 -13.68
CA TYR A 107 11.00 1.06 -13.91
C TYR A 107 9.53 1.47 -14.00
N ALA A 108 9.21 2.77 -13.96
CA ALA A 108 7.85 3.31 -13.94
C ALA A 108 7.14 3.22 -15.31
N SER A 109 6.90 2.00 -15.76
CA SER A 109 6.14 1.70 -16.98
C SER A 109 5.45 0.34 -16.85
N ALA A 110 4.32 0.18 -17.54
CA ALA A 110 3.58 -1.09 -17.55
C ALA A 110 4.44 -2.27 -18.01
N LYS A 111 5.32 -2.07 -19.01
CA LYS A 111 6.25 -3.10 -19.54
C LYS A 111 7.17 -3.67 -18.46
N TRP A 112 7.68 -2.83 -17.56
CA TRP A 112 8.54 -3.28 -16.48
C TRP A 112 7.74 -3.92 -15.35
N ILE A 113 6.58 -3.36 -15.03
CA ILE A 113 5.79 -3.72 -13.85
C ILE A 113 5.18 -5.12 -13.93
N ILE A 114 4.87 -5.61 -15.13
CA ILE A 114 4.42 -7.01 -15.29
C ILE A 114 5.51 -8.02 -14.87
N ASN A 115 6.78 -7.59 -14.82
CA ASN A 115 7.91 -8.36 -14.32
C ASN A 115 8.30 -7.97 -12.88
N ALA A 116 7.44 -7.26 -12.15
CA ALA A 116 7.59 -7.10 -10.70
C ALA A 116 7.01 -8.31 -9.97
N LEU A 117 7.35 -8.45 -8.69
CA LEU A 117 6.74 -9.47 -7.82
C LEU A 117 5.54 -8.89 -7.07
N ALA A 118 4.43 -9.63 -7.04
CA ALA A 118 3.41 -9.47 -6.00
C ALA A 118 3.97 -10.09 -4.71
N LEU A 119 4.08 -9.30 -3.64
CA LEU A 119 4.66 -9.76 -2.37
C LEU A 119 3.67 -9.58 -1.22
N ILE A 120 3.55 -10.59 -0.37
CA ILE A 120 2.76 -10.56 0.86
C ILE A 120 3.66 -11.00 2.02
N PRO A 121 3.77 -10.24 3.11
CA PRO A 121 4.60 -10.61 4.26
C PRO A 121 4.27 -12.00 4.82
N ASN A 122 5.31 -12.76 5.18
CA ASN A 122 5.21 -14.11 5.75
C ASN A 122 6.35 -14.41 6.74
N GLN A 123 6.48 -13.61 7.79
CA GLN A 123 7.48 -13.76 8.85
C GLN A 123 6.88 -14.30 10.15
N SER A 124 5.60 -14.05 10.42
CA SER A 124 4.93 -14.46 11.65
C SER A 124 3.48 -14.91 11.43
N PRO A 125 2.87 -15.65 12.38
CA PRO A 125 1.45 -16.04 12.29
C PRO A 125 0.46 -14.87 12.21
N LYS A 126 0.91 -13.65 12.53
CA LYS A 126 0.10 -12.42 12.46
C LYS A 126 0.27 -11.67 11.14
N ASP A 127 1.13 -12.15 10.24
CA ASP A 127 1.37 -11.50 8.97
C ASP A 127 0.23 -11.77 7.99
N GLN A 128 0.11 -10.92 6.97
CA GLN A 128 -1.05 -10.91 6.09
C GLN A 128 -1.20 -12.19 5.27
N TRP A 129 -0.12 -12.92 4.98
CA TRP A 129 -0.22 -14.23 4.35
C TRP A 129 -0.83 -15.29 5.28
N SER A 130 -0.42 -15.30 6.54
CA SER A 130 -0.98 -16.22 7.55
C SER A 130 -2.45 -15.90 7.83
N GLN A 131 -2.83 -14.62 7.74
CA GLN A 131 -4.20 -14.13 7.91
C GLN A 131 -4.98 -14.04 6.58
N ARG A 132 -4.50 -14.66 5.49
CA ARG A 132 -5.06 -14.47 4.13
C ARG A 132 -6.54 -14.81 4.02
N HIS A 133 -7.05 -15.71 4.86
CA HIS A 133 -8.46 -16.11 4.88
C HIS A 133 -9.41 -15.02 5.40
N HIS A 134 -8.90 -13.91 5.94
CA HIS A 134 -9.70 -12.73 6.26
C HIS A 134 -10.04 -11.88 5.04
N TYR A 135 -9.38 -12.14 3.91
CA TYR A 135 -9.57 -11.44 2.66
C TYR A 135 -10.08 -12.39 1.60
N HIS A 136 -10.85 -11.89 0.65
CA HIS A 136 -11.17 -12.67 -0.54
C HIS A 136 -10.08 -12.48 -1.61
N ARG A 137 -9.47 -11.29 -1.65
CA ARG A 137 -8.51 -10.89 -2.68
C ARG A 137 -7.45 -9.95 -2.17
N TYR A 138 -6.34 -9.92 -2.89
CA TYR A 138 -5.35 -8.85 -2.79
C TYR A 138 -5.46 -7.93 -4.00
N VAL A 139 -5.15 -6.64 -3.83
CA VAL A 139 -4.92 -5.69 -4.92
C VAL A 139 -3.50 -5.17 -4.84
N PHE A 140 -2.76 -5.24 -5.95
CA PHE A 140 -1.38 -4.78 -6.02
C PHE A 140 -1.27 -3.45 -6.76
N GLY A 141 -0.61 -2.48 -6.10
CA GLY A 141 -0.33 -1.16 -6.62
C GLY A 141 1.15 -0.82 -6.56
N PHE A 142 1.71 -0.28 -7.64
CA PHE A 142 3.10 0.19 -7.70
C PHE A 142 3.13 1.71 -7.82
N PHE A 143 3.55 2.36 -6.75
CA PHE A 143 3.70 3.81 -6.65
C PHE A 143 5.04 4.24 -7.28
N ALA A 144 4.98 5.07 -8.32
CA ALA A 144 6.14 5.71 -8.92
C ALA A 144 6.07 7.23 -8.72
N GLY A 145 7.21 7.83 -8.38
CA GLY A 145 7.31 9.24 -8.04
C GLY A 145 7.90 9.47 -6.64
N LYS A 146 8.18 10.74 -6.34
CA LYS A 146 8.77 11.17 -5.08
C LYS A 146 7.71 11.79 -4.19
N LEU A 147 7.35 11.07 -3.13
CA LEU A 147 6.70 11.61 -1.94
C LEU A 147 7.71 11.58 -0.79
N SER A 148 8.01 12.75 -0.24
CA SER A 148 8.84 12.93 0.95
C SER A 148 8.18 13.83 1.97
N LEU A 149 8.28 13.46 3.24
CA LEU A 149 7.75 14.22 4.36
C LEU A 149 8.90 14.76 5.21
N THR A 150 8.83 16.02 5.57
CA THR A 150 9.79 16.65 6.49
C THR A 150 9.05 17.35 7.62
N LEU A 151 9.61 17.30 8.82
CA LEU A 151 9.10 18.08 9.94
C LEU A 151 9.68 19.49 9.93
N ARG A 152 8.94 20.45 10.47
CA ARG A 152 9.51 21.74 10.85
C ARG A 152 10.61 21.51 11.89
N GLN A 153 11.73 22.25 11.78
CA GLN A 153 12.94 22.04 12.59
C GLN A 153 12.65 21.97 14.10
N GLU A 154 11.79 22.84 14.60
CA GLU A 154 11.38 22.95 16.01
C GLU A 154 10.76 21.66 16.58
N LEU A 155 10.03 20.88 15.76
CA LEU A 155 9.38 19.64 16.21
C LEU A 155 10.26 18.41 16.14
N SER A 156 11.31 18.45 15.31
CA SER A 156 12.24 17.34 15.17
C SER A 156 12.92 16.97 16.50
N ALA A 157 13.11 17.96 17.39
CA ALA A 157 13.66 17.80 18.74
C ALA A 157 12.62 17.37 19.79
N LEU A 158 11.32 17.50 19.50
CA LEU A 158 10.22 17.33 20.47
C LEU A 158 9.36 16.09 20.23
N LEU A 159 9.51 15.42 19.09
CA LEU A 159 8.82 14.15 18.76
C LEU A 159 8.86 13.12 19.90
N HIS A 160 9.92 13.11 20.69
CA HIS A 160 10.07 12.22 21.85
C HIS A 160 9.13 12.50 23.03
N LYS A 161 8.37 13.61 23.00
CA LYS A 161 7.56 14.10 24.12
C LYS A 161 6.05 14.05 23.91
N SER A 162 5.53 14.08 22.69
CA SER A 162 4.07 14.15 22.48
C SER A 162 3.48 13.07 21.57
N ASP A 163 4.28 12.29 20.83
CA ASP A 163 3.88 11.32 19.78
C ASP A 163 2.87 11.81 18.73
N ARG A 164 2.30 13.01 18.89
CA ARG A 164 1.28 13.64 18.07
C ARG A 164 1.90 14.80 17.31
N VAL A 165 1.88 14.67 15.99
CA VAL A 165 2.30 15.70 15.04
C VAL A 165 1.05 16.22 14.34
N GLY A 166 0.87 17.54 14.32
CA GLY A 166 -0.20 18.20 13.60
C GLY A 166 0.09 18.37 12.11
N LYS A 167 -0.95 18.53 11.28
CA LYS A 167 -0.81 18.69 9.81
C LYS A 167 0.09 19.86 9.42
N ASN A 168 0.03 20.98 10.16
CA ASN A 168 0.82 22.18 9.87
C ASN A 168 2.33 22.00 10.09
N GLU A 169 2.72 20.93 10.76
CA GLU A 169 4.08 20.64 11.20
C GLU A 169 4.83 19.75 10.19
N VAL A 170 4.10 19.16 9.25
CA VAL A 170 4.64 18.33 8.17
C VAL A 170 4.62 19.10 6.86
N ARG A 171 5.79 19.26 6.25
CA ARG A 171 5.90 19.71 4.86
C ARG A 171 5.91 18.50 3.94
N VAL A 172 5.00 18.50 2.98
CA VAL A 172 4.97 17.52 1.88
C VAL A 172 5.77 18.10 0.73
N SER A 173 6.79 17.38 0.28
CA SER A 173 7.40 17.63 -1.03
C SER A 173 7.02 16.49 -1.96
N GLN A 174 6.40 16.86 -3.07
CA GLN A 174 5.93 15.94 -4.09
C GLN A 174 6.48 16.33 -5.47
N GLN A 175 6.85 15.32 -6.24
CA GLN A 175 6.91 15.38 -7.70
C GLN A 175 5.73 14.61 -8.30
N GLU A 176 5.41 14.84 -9.58
CA GLU A 176 4.38 14.06 -10.28
C GLU A 176 4.49 12.57 -9.93
N ALA A 177 3.40 12.03 -9.39
CA ALA A 177 3.35 10.68 -8.90
C ALA A 177 2.19 9.95 -9.58
N ARG A 178 2.40 8.66 -9.80
CA ARG A 178 1.44 7.78 -10.45
C ARG A 178 1.43 6.44 -9.73
N ILE A 179 0.30 5.77 -9.80
CA ILE A 179 0.16 4.40 -9.36
C ILE A 179 -0.24 3.52 -10.53
N PHE A 180 0.46 2.39 -10.63
CA PHE A 180 0.14 1.31 -11.54
C PHE A 180 -0.61 0.25 -10.76
N LEU A 181 -1.90 0.09 -11.04
CA LEU A 181 -2.76 -0.95 -10.49
C LEU A 181 -2.68 -2.15 -11.43
N THR A 182 -2.23 -3.28 -10.89
CA THR A 182 -1.73 -4.36 -11.74
C THR A 182 -2.59 -5.60 -11.67
N ALA A 183 -2.68 -6.21 -10.49
CA ALA A 183 -3.25 -7.52 -10.30
C ALA A 183 -4.20 -7.52 -9.12
N ALA A 184 -5.22 -8.36 -9.22
CA ALA A 184 -6.26 -8.51 -8.22
C ALA A 184 -6.65 -9.99 -7.97
N PRO A 185 -5.67 -10.86 -7.64
CA PRO A 185 -5.92 -12.30 -7.50
C PRO A 185 -6.82 -12.61 -6.31
N ASN A 186 -7.62 -13.66 -6.43
CA ASN A 186 -8.30 -14.25 -5.26
C ASN A 186 -7.33 -15.12 -4.45
N ILE A 187 -7.75 -15.48 -3.23
CA ILE A 187 -6.90 -16.30 -2.34
C ILE A 187 -6.56 -17.66 -2.96
N ALA A 188 -7.49 -18.31 -3.64
CA ALA A 188 -7.22 -19.60 -4.30
C ALA A 188 -6.10 -19.51 -5.36
N GLU A 189 -6.13 -18.46 -6.19
CA GLU A 189 -5.07 -18.17 -7.14
C GLU A 189 -3.73 -17.91 -6.43
N CYS A 190 -3.77 -17.17 -5.31
CA CYS A 190 -2.58 -16.92 -4.52
C CYS A 190 -1.97 -18.22 -3.98
N GLU A 191 -2.77 -19.12 -3.42
CA GLU A 191 -2.31 -20.41 -2.88
C GLU A 191 -1.69 -21.30 -3.96
N GLN A 192 -2.23 -21.27 -5.18
CA GLN A 192 -1.70 -22.02 -6.31
C GLN A 192 -0.37 -21.46 -6.83
N LYS A 193 -0.23 -20.13 -6.90
CA LYS A 193 0.87 -19.47 -7.62
C LYS A 193 1.97 -18.91 -6.73
N PHE A 194 1.67 -18.49 -5.50
CA PHE A 194 2.64 -17.82 -4.64
C PHE A 194 3.61 -18.85 -4.09
N ARG A 195 4.89 -18.46 -4.04
CA ARG A 195 5.99 -19.24 -3.49
C ARG A 195 6.74 -18.40 -2.47
N ARG A 196 7.48 -19.06 -1.59
CA ARG A 196 8.32 -18.40 -0.60
C ARG A 196 9.39 -17.56 -1.29
N ILE A 197 9.51 -16.31 -0.87
CA ILE A 197 10.52 -15.34 -1.30
C ILE A 197 11.35 -14.98 -0.05
N PRO A 198 12.58 -15.53 0.09
CA PRO A 198 13.42 -15.27 1.25
C PRO A 198 13.73 -13.79 1.46
N ALA A 199 14.02 -13.40 2.71
CA ALA A 199 14.61 -12.10 3.00
C ALA A 199 15.93 -11.94 2.22
N GLY A 200 16.22 -10.71 1.76
CA GLY A 200 17.38 -10.41 0.92
C GLY A 200 17.15 -10.61 -0.59
N SER A 201 16.01 -11.20 -1.00
CA SER A 201 15.69 -11.40 -2.42
C SER A 201 15.57 -10.07 -3.16
N LYS A 202 16.35 -9.89 -4.24
CA LYS A 202 16.31 -8.68 -5.06
C LYS A 202 15.17 -8.77 -6.08
N CYS A 203 14.43 -7.67 -6.23
CA CYS A 203 13.40 -7.52 -7.26
C CYS A 203 13.25 -6.02 -7.62
N LEU A 204 12.42 -5.70 -8.61
CA LEU A 204 12.30 -4.33 -9.14
C LEU A 204 12.00 -3.29 -8.05
N GLN A 205 11.04 -3.59 -7.16
CA GLN A 205 10.67 -2.72 -6.05
C GLN A 205 11.66 -2.75 -4.86
N TYR A 206 12.54 -3.75 -4.80
CA TYR A 206 13.55 -3.90 -3.74
C TYR A 206 14.93 -4.19 -4.35
N PRO A 207 15.61 -3.19 -4.97
CA PRO A 207 16.90 -3.39 -5.62
C PRO A 207 18.02 -3.77 -4.63
N ARG A 208 17.84 -3.45 -3.35
CA ARG A 208 18.76 -3.82 -2.26
C ARG A 208 18.35 -5.10 -1.53
N GLY A 209 17.32 -5.79 -2.00
CA GLY A 209 16.76 -6.98 -1.36
C GLY A 209 15.54 -6.67 -0.47
N THR A 210 14.63 -7.65 -0.36
CA THR A 210 13.53 -7.63 0.61
C THR A 210 14.06 -7.63 2.03
N ARG A 211 13.37 -6.95 2.96
CA ARG A 211 13.78 -6.90 4.38
C ARG A 211 13.30 -8.10 5.20
N ILE A 212 12.23 -8.72 4.74
CA ILE A 212 11.53 -9.80 5.42
C ILE A 212 11.26 -10.92 4.43
N GLU A 213 10.89 -12.08 4.96
CA GLU A 213 10.32 -13.15 4.18
C GLU A 213 8.92 -12.75 3.65
N ASN A 214 8.64 -13.14 2.41
CA ASN A 214 7.35 -12.92 1.78
C ASN A 214 6.88 -14.21 1.08
N MET A 215 5.59 -14.24 0.78
CA MET A 215 5.03 -15.08 -0.29
C MET A 215 4.84 -14.22 -1.53
N GLY A 216 5.13 -14.76 -2.71
CA GLY A 216 4.98 -13.98 -3.92
C GLY A 216 5.05 -14.76 -5.23
N CYS A 217 4.70 -14.08 -6.30
CA CYS A 217 4.83 -14.54 -7.69
C CYS A 217 4.95 -13.34 -8.64
N TRP A 218 5.20 -13.60 -9.92
CA TRP A 218 5.29 -12.53 -10.91
C TRP A 218 3.92 -11.94 -11.24
N ILE A 219 3.86 -10.61 -11.35
CA ILE A 219 2.62 -9.88 -11.63
C ILE A 219 1.94 -10.36 -12.92
N ARG A 220 2.70 -10.68 -13.97
CA ARG A 220 2.19 -11.24 -15.24
C ARG A 220 1.41 -12.54 -15.11
N GLU A 221 1.62 -13.30 -14.03
CA GLU A 221 0.96 -14.59 -13.80
C GLU A 221 -0.40 -14.44 -13.14
N LEU A 222 -0.79 -13.24 -12.72
CA LEU A 222 -1.98 -13.01 -11.92
C LEU A 222 -3.15 -12.45 -12.73
N THR A 223 -4.34 -12.58 -12.15
CA THR A 223 -5.56 -11.90 -12.61
C THR A 223 -5.34 -10.39 -12.66
N ALA A 224 -5.57 -9.79 -13.83
CA ALA A 224 -5.42 -8.35 -14.07
C ALA A 224 -6.39 -7.50 -13.24
N PHE A 225 -5.94 -6.32 -12.81
CA PHE A 225 -6.77 -5.37 -12.05
C PHE A 225 -7.98 -4.87 -12.84
N ARG A 226 -7.93 -4.79 -14.16
CA ARG A 226 -9.09 -4.35 -14.97
C ARG A 226 -10.34 -5.21 -14.75
N LYS A 227 -10.15 -6.49 -14.39
CA LYS A 227 -11.27 -7.38 -14.05
C LYS A 227 -12.03 -6.97 -12.80
N VAL A 228 -11.47 -6.07 -11.98
CA VAL A 228 -12.16 -5.49 -10.82
C VAL A 228 -13.44 -4.76 -11.24
N VAL A 229 -13.49 -4.20 -12.46
CA VAL A 229 -14.69 -3.55 -12.99
C VAL A 229 -15.86 -4.53 -13.13
N GLU A 230 -15.56 -5.81 -13.40
CA GLU A 230 -16.55 -6.87 -13.55
C GLU A 230 -17.18 -7.28 -12.20
N TRP A 231 -16.53 -6.99 -11.07
CA TRP A 231 -17.02 -7.37 -9.74
C TRP A 231 -18.14 -6.47 -9.22
N GLY A 232 -18.25 -5.26 -9.79
CA GLY A 232 -19.20 -4.25 -9.34
C GLY A 232 -20.66 -4.65 -9.53
N GLY A 233 -20.93 -5.61 -10.42
CA GLY A 233 -22.27 -5.94 -10.90
C GLY A 233 -22.88 -4.72 -11.59
N VAL A 234 -22.66 -4.59 -12.89
CA VAL A 234 -23.52 -3.78 -13.77
C VAL A 234 -24.53 -4.73 -14.38
#